data_AF-A0A952LTC6-F1
#
_entry.id   AF-A0A952LTC6-F1
#
_cell.length_a   1.000
_cell.length_b   1.000
_cell.length_c   1.000
_cell.angle_alpha   90.00
_cell.angle_beta   90.00
_cell.angle_gamma   90.00
#
_symmetry.space_group_name_H-M   'P 1'
#
loop_
_entity.id
_entity.type
_entity.pdbx_description
1 polymer ?
#
loop_
_entity_poly.entity_id
_entity_poly.type
_entity_poly.pdbx_seq_one_letter_code
_entity_poly.pdbx_strand_id
1 'polypeptide(L)'
;MDNDFNSQDNHGPFELFGFGDFKLENGGKIPNAKLAFSTAGKLNAAKDNVVFLPHMYSGSSKQILDVLVGDDLALDPRKCFAILPNHLGNGLSSSPHNTPAPFDGVNFPELEHAD
;
A
#
# COMPACT_ATOMS: atom_id res chain seq x y z
N MET A 1 7.83 -15.68 -14.78
CA MET A 1 7.36 -14.62 -15.68
C MET A 1 7.47 -13.35 -14.88
N ASP A 2 8.38 -12.45 -15.25
CA ASP A 2 8.41 -11.12 -14.65
C ASP A 2 7.08 -10.44 -15.01
N ASN A 3 6.28 -10.15 -13.99
CA ASN A 3 4.98 -9.52 -14.17
C ASN A 3 5.18 -8.02 -14.03
N ASP A 4 5.38 -7.34 -15.17
CA ASP A 4 5.54 -5.88 -15.22
C ASP A 4 4.29 -5.12 -14.75
N PHE A 5 3.16 -5.82 -14.53
CA PHE A 5 1.94 -5.22 -14.00
C PHE A 5 2.19 -4.50 -12.67
N ASN A 6 2.77 -5.15 -11.65
CA ASN A 6 2.97 -4.57 -10.31
C ASN A 6 4.27 -3.73 -10.22
N SER A 7 4.38 -2.71 -11.07
CA SER A 7 5.58 -1.87 -11.19
C SER A 7 5.31 -0.40 -10.92
N GLN A 8 6.38 0.39 -10.78
CA GLN A 8 6.28 1.85 -10.69
C GLN A 8 5.70 2.48 -11.96
N ASP A 9 5.99 1.92 -13.14
CA ASP A 9 5.46 2.46 -14.40
C ASP A 9 3.94 2.33 -14.47
N ASN A 10 3.38 1.26 -13.90
CA ASN A 10 1.95 0.98 -13.94
C ASN A 10 1.18 1.49 -12.72
N HIS A 11 1.79 1.52 -11.53
CA HIS A 11 1.11 1.87 -10.27
C HIS A 11 1.77 3.00 -9.47
N GLY A 12 2.85 3.60 -10.00
CA GLY A 12 3.57 4.66 -9.34
C GLY A 12 2.92 6.05 -9.45
N PRO A 13 3.50 7.03 -8.73
CA PRO A 13 4.62 6.85 -7.80
C PRO A 13 4.16 6.26 -6.45
N PHE A 14 4.93 5.31 -5.92
CA PHE A 14 4.80 4.81 -4.54
C PHE A 14 6.16 4.57 -3.89
N GLU A 15 6.20 4.63 -2.57
CA GLU A 15 7.36 4.32 -1.74
C GLU A 15 7.14 2.99 -0.99
N LEU A 16 8.23 2.31 -0.64
CA LEU A 16 8.19 1.10 0.18
C LEU A 16 8.67 1.41 1.61
N PHE A 17 7.78 1.22 2.58
CA PHE A 17 8.11 1.29 4.00
C PHE A 17 8.30 -0.12 4.55
N GLY A 18 9.51 -0.44 5.00
CA GLY A 18 9.81 -1.70 5.69
C GLY A 18 9.51 -1.60 7.18
N PHE A 19 8.76 -2.55 7.72
CA PHE A 19 8.36 -2.57 9.14
C PHE A 19 8.70 -3.88 9.85
N GLY A 20 9.62 -4.66 9.27
CA GLY A 20 10.19 -5.85 9.88
C GLY A 20 9.23 -7.04 9.89
N ASP A 21 9.47 -7.96 10.81
CA ASP A 21 8.64 -9.16 10.95
C ASP A 21 7.24 -8.79 11.45
N PHE A 22 6.22 -9.12 10.64
CA PHE A 22 4.84 -8.80 10.95
C PHE A 22 4.05 -10.08 11.28
N LYS A 23 3.53 -10.14 12.50
CA LYS A 23 2.70 -11.25 12.97
C LYS A 23 1.24 -11.01 12.57
N LEU A 24 0.65 -12.00 11.91
CA LEU A 24 -0.75 -12.00 11.51
C LEU A 24 -1.62 -12.52 12.65
N GLU A 25 -2.90 -12.14 12.65
CA GLU A 25 -3.86 -12.53 13.69
C GLU A 25 -4.10 -14.04 13.72
N ASN A 26 -4.11 -14.69 12.55
CA ASN A 26 -4.18 -16.15 12.41
C ASN A 26 -2.91 -16.90 12.86
N GLY A 27 -1.91 -16.19 13.38
CA GLY A 27 -0.66 -16.77 13.88
C GLY A 27 0.45 -16.89 12.84
N GLY A 28 0.16 -16.61 11.55
CA GLY A 28 1.16 -16.52 10.50
C GLY A 28 2.14 -15.34 10.71
N LYS A 29 3.21 -15.30 9.90
CA LYS A 29 4.20 -14.22 9.96
C LYS A 29 4.76 -13.90 8.58
N ILE A 30 4.73 -12.62 8.20
CA ILE A 30 5.44 -12.12 7.03
C ILE A 30 6.80 -11.59 7.50
N PRO A 31 7.93 -12.18 7.09
CA PRO A 31 9.24 -11.67 7.44
C PRO A 31 9.57 -10.41 6.64
N ASN A 32 10.27 -9.46 7.25
CA ASN A 32 10.72 -8.22 6.59
C ASN A 32 9.62 -7.55 5.75
N ALA A 33 8.41 -7.45 6.31
CA ALA A 33 7.23 -6.95 5.63
C ALA A 33 7.43 -5.50 5.15
N LYS A 34 6.89 -5.23 3.96
CA LYS A 34 6.95 -3.94 3.28
C LYS A 34 5.54 -3.50 2.91
N LEU A 35 5.28 -2.21 3.13
CA LEU A 35 4.05 -1.55 2.70
C LEU A 35 4.39 -0.61 1.56
N ALA A 36 3.79 -0.82 0.39
CA ALA A 36 3.79 0.17 -0.67
C ALA A 36 2.74 1.24 -0.35
N PHE A 37 3.12 2.51 -0.42
CA PHE A 37 2.19 3.61 -0.15
C PHE A 37 2.51 4.82 -1.04
N SER A 38 1.50 5.62 -1.31
CA SER A 38 1.65 6.91 -1.98
C SER A 38 1.18 8.03 -1.05
N THR A 39 1.72 9.23 -1.23
CA THR A 39 1.27 10.40 -0.48
C THR A 39 0.91 11.55 -1.41
N ALA A 40 0.01 12.41 -0.95
CA ALA A 40 -0.35 13.65 -1.65
C ALA A 40 -0.54 14.80 -0.68
N GLY A 41 -0.09 15.99 -1.08
CA GLY A 41 -0.12 17.18 -0.22
C GLY A 41 1.05 17.23 0.76
N LYS A 42 0.91 18.02 1.82
CA LYS A 42 1.97 18.25 2.80
C LYS A 42 1.45 18.16 4.22
N LEU A 43 2.13 17.36 5.05
CA LEU A 43 1.88 17.30 6.48
C LEU A 43 2.16 18.66 7.11
N ASN A 44 1.18 19.23 7.79
CA ASN A 44 1.36 20.49 8.51
C ASN A 44 2.10 20.27 9.84
N ALA A 45 2.53 21.35 10.49
CA ALA A 45 3.30 21.27 11.73
C ALA A 45 2.51 20.62 12.89
N ALA A 46 1.19 20.81 12.93
CA ALA A 46 0.31 20.25 13.94
C ALA A 46 0.02 18.75 13.72
N LYS A 47 0.27 18.24 12.51
CA LYS A 47 -0.05 16.89 12.04
C LYS A 47 -1.54 16.52 12.13
N ASP A 48 -2.41 17.51 12.07
CA ASP A 48 -3.87 17.35 12.18
C ASP A 48 -4.58 17.33 10.81
N ASN A 49 -3.83 17.44 9.72
CA ASN A 49 -4.36 17.43 8.35
C ASN A 49 -4.20 16.08 7.65
N VAL A 50 -3.97 14.98 8.38
CA VAL A 50 -3.76 13.64 7.79
C VAL A 50 -5.07 12.99 7.41
N VAL A 51 -5.14 12.47 6.18
CA VAL A 51 -6.22 11.58 5.74
C VAL A 51 -5.60 10.26 5.32
N PHE A 52 -6.06 9.16 5.92
CA PHE A 52 -5.63 7.81 5.58
C PHE A 52 -6.74 7.11 4.81
N LEU A 53 -6.48 6.67 3.57
CA LEU A 53 -7.51 6.08 2.72
C LEU A 53 -7.01 4.80 2.03
N PRO A 54 -7.47 3.61 2.47
CA PRO A 54 -7.21 2.36 1.77
C PRO A 54 -8.00 2.28 0.45
N HIS A 55 -7.62 1.32 -0.40
CA HIS A 55 -8.26 1.07 -1.69
C HIS A 55 -9.11 -0.21 -1.68
N MET A 56 -9.98 -0.36 -2.67
CA MET A 56 -10.81 -1.55 -2.87
C MET A 56 -10.01 -2.81 -3.23
N TYR A 57 -10.65 -3.98 -3.19
CA TYR A 57 -10.09 -5.22 -3.72
C TYR A 57 -9.70 -5.07 -5.20
N SER A 58 -8.61 -5.72 -5.62
CA SER A 58 -7.94 -5.57 -6.93
C SER A 58 -7.37 -4.18 -7.24
N GLY A 59 -7.53 -3.22 -6.32
CA GLY A 59 -7.07 -1.86 -6.51
C GLY A 59 -5.63 -1.60 -6.07
N SER A 60 -5.22 -0.34 -6.27
CA SER A 60 -3.94 0.20 -5.78
C SER A 60 -4.07 1.67 -5.41
N SER A 61 -3.07 2.21 -4.71
CA SER A 61 -3.00 3.65 -4.39
C SER A 61 -3.11 4.54 -5.63
N LYS A 62 -2.65 4.08 -6.80
CA LYS A 62 -2.75 4.81 -8.06
C LYS A 62 -4.18 5.19 -8.44
N GLN A 63 -5.15 4.27 -8.30
CA GLN A 63 -6.54 4.57 -8.67
C GLN A 63 -7.13 5.64 -7.76
N ILE A 64 -6.77 5.64 -6.48
CA ILE A 64 -7.20 6.66 -5.53
C ILE A 64 -6.57 8.01 -5.89
N LEU A 65 -5.27 8.03 -6.22
CA LEU A 65 -4.58 9.23 -6.72
C LEU A 65 -5.28 9.80 -7.96
N ASP A 66 -5.55 8.96 -8.96
CA ASP A 66 -6.08 9.40 -10.25
C ASP A 66 -7.54 9.91 -10.18
N VAL A 67 -8.33 9.43 -9.20
CA VAL A 67 -9.77 9.69 -9.14
C VAL A 67 -10.18 10.65 -8.02
N LEU A 68 -9.50 10.60 -6.87
CA LEU A 68 -9.92 11.35 -5.67
C LEU A 68 -8.98 12.49 -5.29
N VAL A 69 -7.73 12.47 -5.77
CA VAL A 69 -6.72 13.46 -5.40
C VAL A 69 -6.59 14.52 -6.49
N GLY A 70 -6.72 15.78 -6.10
CA GLY A 70 -6.58 16.91 -7.02
C GLY A 70 -7.17 18.19 -6.44
N ASP A 71 -6.87 19.30 -7.09
CA ASP A 71 -7.42 20.61 -6.73
C ASP A 71 -8.94 20.54 -6.76
N ASP A 72 -9.57 20.90 -5.64
CA ASP A 72 -11.02 20.91 -5.44
C ASP A 72 -11.73 19.55 -5.60
N LEU A 73 -10.97 18.44 -5.54
CA LEU A 73 -11.50 17.09 -5.34
C LEU A 73 -11.64 16.75 -3.85
N ALA A 74 -12.14 15.54 -3.57
CA ALA A 74 -12.36 15.07 -2.21
C ALA A 74 -11.08 15.06 -1.36
N LEU A 75 -9.95 14.70 -1.97
CA LEU A 75 -8.62 14.73 -1.35
C LEU A 75 -7.78 15.84 -1.97
N ASP A 76 -8.12 17.08 -1.62
CA ASP A 76 -7.38 18.27 -2.08
C ASP A 76 -6.01 18.37 -1.37
N PRO A 77 -4.87 18.20 -2.09
CA PRO A 77 -3.53 18.19 -1.49
C PRO A 77 -3.10 19.55 -0.92
N ARG A 78 -3.85 20.63 -1.18
CA ARG A 78 -3.64 21.96 -0.57
C ARG A 78 -4.24 22.04 0.83
N LYS A 79 -5.14 21.12 1.18
CA LYS A 79 -5.92 21.11 2.44
C LYS A 79 -5.52 19.96 3.36
N CYS A 80 -5.22 18.79 2.81
CA CYS A 80 -4.83 17.61 3.58
C CYS A 80 -3.50 17.00 3.12
N PHE A 81 -2.97 16.12 3.97
CA PHE A 81 -1.89 15.19 3.66
C PHE A 81 -2.49 13.78 3.58
N ALA A 82 -2.72 13.30 2.36
CA ALA A 82 -3.27 11.97 2.13
C ALA A 82 -2.16 10.91 2.18
N ILE A 83 -2.41 9.81 2.89
CA ILE A 83 -1.59 8.60 2.92
C ILE A 83 -2.44 7.46 2.37
N LEU A 84 -1.98 6.88 1.26
CA LEU A 84 -2.70 5.88 0.48
C LEU A 84 -1.93 4.55 0.53
N PRO A 85 -2.20 3.68 1.52
CA PRO A 85 -1.52 2.39 1.64
C PRO A 85 -2.01 1.39 0.59
N ASN A 86 -1.13 0.51 0.14
CA ASN A 86 -1.50 -0.69 -0.60
C ASN A 86 -1.60 -1.89 0.36
N HIS A 87 -2.63 -2.72 0.21
CA HIS A 87 -2.82 -3.87 1.10
C HIS A 87 -1.67 -4.89 0.99
N LEU A 88 -1.33 -5.56 2.10
CA LEU A 88 -0.50 -6.77 2.05
C LEU A 88 -1.18 -7.79 1.12
N GLY A 89 -0.39 -8.48 0.29
CA GLY A 89 -0.91 -9.43 -0.69
C GLY A 89 -1.44 -8.84 -1.99
N ASN A 90 -1.61 -7.51 -2.12
CA ASN A 90 -2.20 -6.92 -3.33
C ASN A 90 -1.27 -6.92 -4.56
N GLY A 91 0.02 -7.20 -4.35
CA GLY A 91 1.05 -7.28 -5.37
C GLY A 91 2.10 -6.16 -5.33
N LEU A 92 1.81 -5.03 -4.68
CA LEU A 92 2.76 -3.92 -4.52
C LEU A 92 3.42 -3.95 -3.15
N SER A 93 2.64 -4.10 -2.09
CA SER A 93 3.15 -4.43 -0.75
C SER A 93 3.65 -5.88 -0.70
N SER A 94 4.21 -6.33 0.42
CA SER A 94 4.61 -7.73 0.62
C SER A 94 3.49 -8.68 0.21
N SER A 95 3.79 -9.52 -0.78
CA SER A 95 2.83 -10.37 -1.50
C SER A 95 3.52 -11.68 -1.91
N PRO A 96 2.74 -12.72 -2.29
CA PRO A 96 3.30 -14.02 -2.65
C PRO A 96 4.43 -13.97 -3.69
N HIS A 97 4.31 -13.11 -4.70
CA HIS A 97 5.29 -13.09 -5.80
C HIS A 97 6.50 -12.18 -5.58
N ASN A 98 6.46 -11.29 -4.57
CA ASN A 98 7.53 -10.31 -4.32
C ASN A 98 8.20 -10.48 -2.94
N THR A 99 7.76 -11.49 -2.18
CA THR A 99 8.40 -11.93 -0.94
C THR A 99 9.42 -13.02 -1.28
N PRO A 100 10.67 -12.97 -0.78
CA PRO A 100 11.66 -14.02 -1.04
C PRO A 100 11.31 -15.36 -0.39
N ALA A 101 11.83 -16.44 -0.96
CA ALA A 101 11.81 -17.77 -0.35
C ALA A 101 12.43 -17.74 1.08
N PRO A 102 11.92 -18.55 2.03
CA PRO A 102 10.92 -19.62 1.85
C PRO A 102 9.45 -19.18 2.01
N PHE A 103 9.17 -17.87 2.01
CA PHE A 103 7.82 -17.32 2.24
C PHE A 103 7.17 -16.81 0.93
N ASP A 104 7.59 -17.36 -0.20
CA ASP A 104 7.17 -16.97 -1.55
C ASP A 104 6.08 -17.91 -2.12
N GLY A 105 5.35 -17.43 -3.11
CA GLY A 105 4.30 -18.17 -3.81
C GLY A 105 3.30 -18.81 -2.86
N VAL A 106 3.15 -20.13 -2.96
CA VAL A 106 2.21 -20.91 -2.12
C VAL A 106 2.61 -20.97 -0.65
N ASN A 107 3.85 -20.61 -0.31
CA ASN A 107 4.35 -20.58 1.06
C ASN A 107 4.12 -19.22 1.74
N PHE A 108 3.62 -18.23 1.01
CA PHE A 108 3.29 -16.94 1.59
C PHE A 108 2.17 -17.10 2.63
N PRO A 109 2.27 -16.45 3.80
CA PRO A 109 1.25 -16.58 4.85
C PRO A 109 -0.15 -16.23 4.35
N GLU A 110 -1.15 -17.01 4.76
CA GLU A 110 -2.55 -16.73 4.47
C GLU A 110 -2.96 -15.38 5.08
N LEU A 111 -3.55 -14.52 4.25
CA LEU A 111 -4.03 -13.20 4.66
C LEU A 111 -5.54 -13.19 4.73
N GLU A 112 -6.02 -12.61 5.82
CA GLU A 112 -7.42 -12.23 6.00
C GLU A 112 -7.47 -10.70 6.04
N HIS A 113 -8.36 -10.11 5.24
CA HIS A 113 -8.69 -8.69 5.34
C HIS A 113 -9.99 -8.62 6.12
N ALA A 114 -9.94 -8.02 7.32
CA ALA A 114 -11.14 -7.82 8.13
C ALA A 114 -12.07 -6.80 7.46
N ASP A 115 -13.37 -7.02 7.61
CA ASP A 115 -14.45 -6.11 7.19
C ASP A 115 -14.73 -5.02 8.24
#